data_AF-A0A1G1YGB2-F1
#
_entry.id   AF-A0A1G1YGB2-F1
#
_cell.length_a   1.000
_cell.length_b   1.000
_cell.length_c   1.000
_cell.angle_alpha   90.00
_cell.angle_beta   90.00
_cell.angle_gamma   90.00
#
_symmetry.space_group_name_H-M   'P 1'
#
loop_
_entity.id
_entity.type
_entity.pdbx_description
1 polymer ?
#
loop_
_entity_poly.entity_id
_entity_poly.type
_entity_poly.pdbx_seq_one_letter_code
_entity_poly.pdbx_strand_id
1 'polypeptide(L)' 'MKNSLFTVYIEQDEDGVFVGSVPSVPSCYAQGKTQEEMLDSLRDVLRLCLRNIDVKVLEKTRFVGIQNVKVTHA' A
#
# COMPACT_ATOMS: atom_id res chain seq x y z
N MET A 1 -16.79 -2.02 15.71
CA MET A 1 -15.41 -1.91 15.20
C MET A 1 -15.41 -0.93 14.06
N LYS A 2 -14.42 -0.04 13.95
CA LYS A 2 -14.34 0.94 12.85
C LYS A 2 -13.74 0.21 11.64
N ASN A 3 -14.48 0.13 10.53
CA ASN A 3 -13.93 -0.39 9.28
C ASN A 3 -13.32 0.78 8.51
N SER A 4 -12.04 0.64 8.17
CA SER A 4 -11.32 1.61 7.35
C SER A 4 -10.90 0.95 6.04
N LEU A 5 -11.12 1.63 4.93
CA LEU A 5 -10.68 1.19 3.61
C LEU A 5 -9.35 1.88 3.29
N PHE A 6 -8.38 1.09 2.84
CA PHE A 6 -7.07 1.59 2.41
C PHE A 6 -6.84 1.20 0.95
N THR A 7 -6.27 2.12 0.18
CA THR A 7 -5.82 1.82 -1.18
C THR A 7 -4.45 1.18 -1.11
N VAL A 8 -4.29 0.04 -1.79
CA VAL A 8 -3.01 -0.66 -1.90
C VAL A 8 -2.49 -0.47 -3.31
N TYR A 9 -1.25 0.02 -3.43
CA TYR A 9 -0.49 -0.01 -4.66
C TYR A 9 0.26 -1.34 -4.72
N ILE A 10 0.05 -2.10 -5.80
CA ILE A 10 0.58 -3.45 -5.98
C ILE A 10 1.49 -3.42 -7.20
N GLU A 11 2.71 -3.85 -7.00
CA GLU A 11 3.74 -4.01 -8.03
C GLU A 11 4.22 -5.46 -8.04
N GLN A 12 4.84 -5.85 -9.14
CA GLN A 12 5.56 -7.10 -9.23
C GLN A 12 6.99 -6.77 -9.66
N ASP A 13 7.96 -7.29 -8.92
CA ASP A 13 9.38 -7.08 -9.22
C ASP A 13 9.90 -8.00 -10.33
N GLU A 14 11.19 -7.89 -10.66
CA GLU A 14 11.85 -8.68 -11.69
C GLU A 14 11.82 -10.20 -11.45
N ASP A 15 11.68 -10.64 -10.21
CA ASP A 15 11.65 -12.06 -9.82
C ASP A 15 10.21 -12.61 -9.72
N GLY A 16 9.21 -11.76 -10.03
CA GLY A 16 7.81 -12.14 -9.96
C GLY A 16 7.22 -12.05 -8.54
N VAL A 17 7.94 -11.47 -7.57
CA VAL A 17 7.45 -11.26 -6.21
C VAL A 17 6.49 -10.08 -6.20
N PHE A 18 5.34 -10.25 -5.54
CA PHE A 18 4.36 -9.19 -5.36
C PHE A 18 4.79 -8.28 -4.22
N VAL A 19 4.82 -6.97 -4.48
CA VAL A 19 5.12 -5.93 -3.49
C VAL A 19 3.88 -5.04 -3.34
N GLY A 20 3.36 -4.94 -2.12
CA GLY A 20 2.22 -4.10 -1.78
C GLY A 20 2.64 -2.94 -0.88
N SER A 21 2.08 -1.76 -1.15
CA SER A 21 2.26 -0.57 -0.33
C SER A 21 0.97 0.18 -0.10
N VAL A 22 0.83 0.87 1.03
CA VAL A 22 -0.34 1.72 1.32
C VAL A 22 0.09 3.19 1.26
N PRO A 23 -0.19 3.93 0.16
CA PRO A 23 0.33 5.29 -0.02
C PRO A 23 -0.08 6.27 1.08
N SER A 24 -1.26 6.07 1.69
CA SER A 24 -1.73 6.89 2.80
C SER A 24 -0.98 6.62 4.10
N VAL A 25 -0.34 5.45 4.25
CA VAL A 25 0.39 5.05 5.46
C VAL A 25 1.87 4.90 5.10
N PRO A 26 2.69 5.95 5.26
CA PRO A 26 4.11 5.88 4.98
C PRO A 26 4.76 4.70 5.70
N SER A 27 5.70 4.03 5.02
CA SER A 27 6.42 2.86 5.56
C SER A 27 5.60 1.57 5.71
N CYS A 28 4.35 1.53 5.26
CA CYS A 28 3.56 0.30 5.24
C CYS A 28 3.76 -0.45 3.90
N TYR A 29 4.69 -1.40 3.91
CA TYR A 29 5.02 -2.26 2.78
C TYR A 29 4.98 -3.73 3.20
N ALA A 30 4.64 -4.61 2.27
CA ALA A 30 4.78 -6.06 2.42
C ALA A 30 5.04 -6.71 1.06
N GLN A 31 5.57 -7.93 1.08
CA GLN A 31 5.85 -8.70 -0.11
C GLN A 31 5.34 -10.14 0.04
N GLY A 32 5.18 -10.85 -1.07
CA GLY A 32 4.74 -12.24 -1.09
C GLY A 32 4.94 -12.89 -2.45
N LYS A 33 5.04 -14.22 -2.47
CA LYS A 33 5.17 -14.99 -3.72
C LYS A 33 3.87 -14.99 -4.51
N THR A 34 2.75 -14.75 -3.83
CA THR A 34 1.43 -14.54 -4.44
C THR A 34 0.84 -13.22 -3.95
N GLN A 35 -0.10 -12.68 -4.73
CA GLN A 35 -0.83 -11.48 -4.33
C GLN A 35 -1.60 -11.69 -3.00
N GLU A 36 -2.12 -12.89 -2.75
CA GLU A 36 -2.83 -13.22 -1.51
C GLU A 36 -1.90 -13.20 -0.28
N GLU A 37 -0.73 -13.86 -0.38
CA GLU A 37 0.28 -13.89 0.68
C GLU A 37 0.77 -12.48 1.02
N MET A 38 1.02 -11.66 -0.02
CA MET A 38 1.39 -10.26 0.14
C MET A 38 0.29 -9.46 0.86
N LEU A 39 -0.98 -9.64 0.47
CA LEU A 39 -2.10 -8.93 1.08
C LEU A 39 -2.32 -9.32 2.55
N ASP A 40 -2.16 -10.59 2.90
CA ASP A 40 -2.24 -11.06 4.29
C ASP A 40 -1.15 -10.44 5.15
N SER A 41 0.10 -10.48 4.67
CA SER A 41 1.23 -9.83 5.33
C SER A 41 1.02 -8.31 5.47
N LEU A 42 0.50 -7.66 4.43
CA LEU A 42 0.23 -6.22 4.43
C LEU A 42 -0.84 -5.83 5.45
N ARG A 43 -1.89 -6.66 5.63
CA ARG A 43 -2.93 -6.42 6.65
C ARG A 43 -2.34 -6.42 8.06
N ASP A 44 -1.40 -7.32 8.34
CA ASP A 44 -0.75 -7.38 9.65
C ASP A 44 0.17 -6.18 9.91
N VAL A 45 0.99 -5.81 8.93
CA VAL A 45 1.83 -4.60 8.99
C VAL A 45 0.96 -3.36 9.19
N LEU A 46 -0.12 -3.23 8.42
CA LEU A 46 -1.04 -2.09 8.53
C LEU A 46 -1.69 -2.00 9.91
N ARG A 47 -2.12 -3.12 10.50
CA ARG A 47 -2.65 -3.14 11.88
C ARG A 47 -1.63 -2.65 12.90
N LEU A 48 -0.35 -2.96 12.71
CA LEU A 48 0.73 -2.47 13.57
C LEU A 48 0.97 -0.97 13.38
N CYS A 49 1.06 -0.50 12.13
CA CYS A 49 1.25 0.92 11.81
C CYS A 49 0.14 1.79 12.41
N LEU A 50 -1.13 1.35 12.29
CA LEU A 50 -2.29 2.11 12.78
C LEU A 50 -2.37 2.24 14.30
N ARG A 51 -1.61 1.44 15.08
CA ARG A 51 -1.54 1.63 16.54
C ARG A 51 -0.82 2.92 16.94
N ASN A 52 0.10 3.38 16.09
CA ASN A 52 1.00 4.50 16.39
C ASN A 52 0.72 5.74 15.55
N ILE A 53 -0.29 5.70 14.67
CA ILE A 53 -0.63 6.79 13.75
C ILE A 53 -2.00 7.36 14.12
N ASP A 54 -2.11 8.69 14.17
CA ASP A 54 -3.42 9.35 14.29
C ASP A 54 -4.20 9.20 12.98
N VAL A 55 -5.20 8.32 12.99
CA VAL A 55 -6.07 8.04 11.84
C VAL A 55 -6.76 9.30 11.32
N LYS A 56 -6.99 10.32 12.15
CA LYS A 56 -7.57 11.60 11.71
C LYS A 56 -6.65 12.38 10.78
N VAL A 57 -5.35 12.12 10.82
CA VAL A 57 -4.39 12.69 9.87
C VAL A 57 -4.52 12.00 8.51
N LEU A 58 -4.75 10.68 8.50
CA LEU A 58 -4.95 9.89 7.29
C LEU A 58 -6.25 10.25 6.57
N GLU A 59 -7.31 10.57 7.31
CA GLU A 59 -8.62 10.97 6.76
C GLU A 59 -8.59 12.34 6.05
N LYS A 60 -7.49 13.12 6.13
CA LYS A 60 -7.37 14.45 5.49
C LYS A 60 -6.94 14.39 4.02
N THR A 61 -6.38 13.28 3.56
CA THR A 61 -5.94 13.12 2.17
C THR A 61 -6.75 12.02 1.50
N ARG A 62 -7.18 12.26 0.26
CA ARG A 62 -7.95 11.29 -0.54
C ARG A 62 -7.09 10.82 -1.70
N PHE A 63 -7.00 9.50 -1.86
CA PHE A 63 -6.40 8.91 -3.05
C PHE A 63 -7.17 9.33 -4.32
N VAL A 64 -6.47 9.82 -5.33
CA VAL A 64 -7.07 10.28 -6.60
C VAL A 64 -6.96 9.22 -7.70
N GLY A 65 -5.80 8.56 -7.81
CA GLY A 65 -5.53 7.57 -8.84
C GLY A 65 -4.03 7.32 -9.05
N ILE A 66 -3.71 6.38 -9.94
CA ILE A 66 -2.37 6.16 -10.48
C ILE A 66 -2.40 6.55 -11.95
N GLN A 67 -1.39 7.28 -12.43
CA GLN A 67 -1.28 7.71 -13.81
C GLN A 67 0.09 7.34 -14.35
N ASN A 68 0.12 6.47 -15.37
CA ASN A 68 1.34 6.24 -16.14
C ASN A 68 1.57 7.44 -17.05
N VAL A 69 2.77 8.01 -16.97
CA VAL A 69 3.22 9.11 -17.85
C VAL A 69 4.33 8.57 -18.73
N LYS A 70 4.12 8.63 -20.05
CA LYS A 70 5.15 8.24 -21.02
C LYS A 70 6.10 9.42 -21.24
N VAL A 71 7.40 9.20 -20.99
CA VAL A 71 8.45 10.18 -21.28
C VAL A 71 9.36 9.59 -22.35
N THR A 72 9.89 10.44 -23.23
CA THR A 72 10.90 10.06 -24.22
C THR A 72 12.20 10.73 -23.81
N HIS A 73 13.27 9.96 -23.68
CA HIS A 73 14.61 10.45 -23.38
C HIS A 73 15.53 10.15 -24.58
N ALA A 74 16.52 11.01 -24.80
CA ALA A 74 17.47 10.93 -25.91
C ALA A 74 18.58 9.89 -25.65
#